data_AF-A0A1J1LU67-F1
#
_entry.id   AF-A0A1J1LU67-F1
#
_cell.length_a   1.000
_cell.length_b   1.000
_cell.length_c   1.000
_cell.angle_alpha   90.00
_cell.angle_beta   90.00
_cell.angle_gamma   90.00
#
_symmetry.space_group_name_H-M   'P 1'
#
loop_
_entity.id
_entity.type
_entity.pdbx_description
1 polymer ?
#
loop_
_entity_poly.entity_id
_entity_poly.type
_entity_poly.pdbx_seq_one_letter_code
_entity_poly.pdbx_strand_id
1 'polypeptide(L)'
;MTRQVDLNELRRTMLDNQRRGEILPTSTARKISVDRDGKIILGDTEGRITSEVQQGIWAATLLERDRQIVAHKLPSNTQELSIGGVTGWGYRIVSELGDPYMLFAYNDGSLYQVLVVAPDLVGLCNPHDVHLFNDGRICFGDTGGLPTLEQAYAKSVVWATGFSVFARTGQFPFSTNNL
;
A
#
# COMPACT_ATOMS: atom_id res chain seq x y z
N MET A 1 -15.89 -33.35 -31.10
CA MET A 1 -16.64 -32.16 -30.67
C MET A 1 -15.85 -31.46 -29.58
N THR A 2 -15.33 -30.27 -29.85
CA THR A 2 -14.54 -29.50 -28.89
C THR A 2 -15.49 -28.95 -27.83
N ARG A 3 -15.51 -29.55 -26.63
CA ARG A 3 -16.27 -29.01 -25.50
C ARG A 3 -15.78 -27.58 -25.24
N GLN A 4 -16.64 -26.60 -25.46
CA GLN A 4 -16.40 -25.18 -25.21
C GLN A 4 -16.31 -24.99 -23.69
N VAL A 5 -15.37 -24.16 -23.24
CA VAL A 5 -15.21 -23.88 -21.80
C VAL A 5 -16.43 -23.11 -21.30
N ASP A 6 -16.95 -23.46 -20.12
CA ASP A 6 -17.97 -22.66 -19.46
C ASP A 6 -17.30 -21.42 -18.86
N LEU A 7 -17.59 -20.25 -19.44
CA LEU A 7 -17.01 -18.98 -19.01
C LEU A 7 -17.48 -18.56 -17.61
N ASN A 8 -18.67 -18.99 -17.18
CA ASN A 8 -19.15 -18.73 -15.82
C ASN A 8 -18.40 -19.59 -14.80
N GLU A 9 -18.13 -20.84 -15.15
CA GLU A 9 -17.33 -21.73 -14.33
C GLU A 9 -15.89 -21.22 -14.20
N LEU A 10 -15.26 -20.84 -15.33
CA LEU A 10 -13.94 -20.22 -15.36
C LEU A 10 -13.87 -18.97 -14.48
N ARG A 11 -14.84 -18.06 -14.63
CA ARG A 11 -14.94 -16.84 -13.83
C ARG A 11 -15.06 -17.15 -12.34
N ARG A 12 -15.93 -18.09 -11.96
CA ARG A 12 -16.15 -18.47 -10.56
C ARG A 12 -14.88 -19.04 -9.95
N THR A 13 -14.23 -19.99 -10.63
CA THR A 13 -12.98 -20.62 -10.14
C THR A 13 -11.88 -19.59 -9.95
N MET A 14 -11.68 -18.68 -10.92
CA MET A 14 -10.70 -17.61 -10.81
C MET A 14 -10.97 -16.69 -9.61
N LEU A 15 -12.22 -16.21 -9.46
CA LEU A 15 -12.59 -15.31 -8.36
C LEU A 15 -12.49 -15.98 -6.98
N ASP A 16 -12.86 -17.25 -6.87
CA ASP A 16 -12.77 -17.98 -5.61
C ASP A 16 -11.30 -18.22 -5.18
N ASN A 17 -10.40 -18.51 -6.12
CA ASN A 17 -8.98 -18.65 -5.83
C ASN A 17 -8.33 -17.30 -5.47
N GLN A 18 -8.71 -16.22 -6.16
CA GLN A 18 -8.29 -14.86 -5.80
C GLN A 18 -8.71 -14.46 -4.38
N ARG A 19 -9.97 -14.72 -4.00
CA ARG A 19 -10.48 -14.46 -2.64
C ARG A 19 -9.75 -15.26 -1.56
N ARG A 20 -9.24 -16.44 -1.91
CA ARG A 20 -8.45 -17.30 -1.03
C ARG A 20 -6.95 -16.96 -1.01
N GLY A 21 -6.50 -16.04 -1.88
CA GLY A 21 -5.08 -15.72 -2.03
C GLY A 21 -4.25 -16.85 -2.65
N GLU A 22 -4.89 -17.81 -3.34
CA GLU A 22 -4.22 -18.97 -3.92
C GLU A 22 -3.74 -18.66 -5.34
N ILE A 23 -2.46 -18.34 -5.48
CA ILE A 23 -1.83 -17.97 -6.75
C ILE A 23 -1.68 -19.18 -7.68
N LEU A 24 -1.31 -20.34 -7.13
CA LEU A 24 -1.21 -21.63 -7.83
C LEU A 24 -1.90 -22.69 -6.96
N PRO A 25 -3.20 -22.93 -7.14
CA PRO A 25 -3.96 -23.88 -6.33
C PRO A 25 -3.40 -25.29 -6.42
N THR A 26 -3.23 -25.97 -5.29
CA THR A 26 -2.73 -27.37 -5.25
C THR A 26 -3.81 -28.39 -5.60
N SER A 27 -5.08 -28.09 -5.30
CA SER A 27 -6.22 -28.93 -5.62
C SER A 27 -6.54 -28.89 -7.12
N THR A 28 -6.56 -30.07 -7.76
CA THR A 28 -6.84 -30.21 -9.18
C THR A 28 -8.18 -29.59 -9.58
N ALA A 29 -9.24 -29.76 -8.78
CA ALA A 29 -10.56 -29.18 -9.04
C ALA A 29 -10.59 -27.65 -9.14
N ARG A 30 -9.53 -26.97 -8.69
CA ARG A 30 -9.41 -25.50 -8.69
C ARG A 30 -8.30 -25.01 -9.62
N LYS A 31 -7.62 -25.91 -10.33
CA LYS A 31 -6.60 -25.53 -11.30
C LYS A 31 -7.26 -25.05 -12.59
N ILE A 32 -6.65 -24.01 -13.16
CA ILE A 32 -6.92 -23.52 -14.50
C ILE A 32 -5.62 -23.71 -15.26
N SER A 33 -5.66 -24.43 -16.35
CA SER A 33 -4.51 -24.69 -17.21
C SER A 33 -4.85 -24.37 -18.66
N VAL A 34 -3.82 -24.20 -19.49
CA VAL A 34 -3.95 -23.96 -20.92
C VAL A 34 -3.10 -25.01 -21.65
N ASP A 35 -3.65 -25.62 -22.69
CA ASP A 35 -2.90 -26.55 -23.54
C ASP A 35 -2.11 -25.83 -24.65
N ARG A 36 -1.36 -26.61 -25.43
CA ARG A 36 -0.50 -26.09 -26.52
C ARG A 36 -1.26 -25.36 -27.64
N ASP A 37 -2.57 -25.57 -27.74
CA ASP A 37 -3.43 -24.97 -28.76
C ASP A 37 -4.16 -23.72 -28.20
N GLY A 38 -3.84 -23.31 -26.98
CA GLY A 38 -4.46 -22.15 -26.32
C GLY A 38 -5.83 -22.46 -25.70
N LYS A 39 -6.21 -23.73 -25.55
CA LYS A 39 -7.49 -24.11 -24.98
C LYS A 39 -7.41 -24.16 -23.45
N ILE A 40 -8.35 -23.48 -22.80
CA ILE A 40 -8.51 -23.49 -21.34
C ILE A 40 -9.08 -24.82 -20.88
N ILE A 41 -8.45 -25.40 -19.86
CA ILE A 41 -8.83 -26.63 -19.17
C ILE A 41 -9.07 -26.27 -17.70
N LEU A 42 -10.26 -26.59 -17.20
CA LEU A 42 -10.62 -26.47 -15.80
C LEU A 42 -10.47 -27.84 -15.14
N GLY A 43 -9.82 -27.89 -13.97
CA GLY A 43 -9.76 -29.12 -13.20
C GLY A 43 -8.54 -29.99 -13.52
N ASP A 44 -8.79 -31.31 -13.58
CA ASP A 44 -7.80 -32.31 -13.95
C ASP A 44 -7.40 -32.16 -15.44
N THR A 45 -6.11 -32.28 -15.72
CA THR A 45 -5.54 -32.19 -17.07
C THR A 45 -5.56 -33.53 -17.80
N GLU A 46 -5.97 -34.63 -17.14
CA GLU A 46 -6.02 -35.99 -17.72
C GLU A 46 -4.67 -36.41 -18.33
N GLY A 47 -3.56 -35.98 -17.73
CA GLY A 47 -2.21 -36.27 -18.23
C GLY A 47 -1.78 -35.45 -19.46
N ARG A 48 -2.55 -34.43 -19.87
CA ARG A 48 -2.15 -33.51 -20.94
C ARG A 48 -1.00 -32.62 -20.48
N ILE A 49 -0.06 -32.38 -21.39
CA ILE A 49 0.97 -31.35 -21.21
C ILE A 49 0.27 -29.99 -21.29
N THR A 50 0.29 -29.26 -20.19
CA THR A 50 -0.39 -27.97 -20.05
C THR A 50 0.50 -26.98 -19.30
N SER A 51 0.17 -25.70 -19.43
CA SER A 51 0.73 -24.62 -18.63
C SER A 51 -0.31 -24.18 -17.59
N GLU A 52 0.07 -24.13 -16.32
CA GLU A 52 -0.82 -23.64 -15.25
C GLU A 52 -0.99 -22.11 -15.36
N VAL A 53 -2.22 -21.64 -15.25
CA VAL A 53 -2.54 -20.22 -15.19
C VAL A 53 -2.30 -19.73 -13.77
N GLN A 54 -1.60 -18.59 -13.61
CA GLN A 54 -1.53 -17.89 -12.33
C GLN A 54 -2.91 -17.32 -11.98
N GLN A 55 -3.46 -17.73 -10.84
CA GLN A 55 -4.83 -17.38 -10.42
C GLN A 55 -4.86 -16.35 -9.30
N GLY A 56 -3.75 -15.63 -9.12
CA GLY A 56 -3.69 -14.44 -8.27
C GLY A 56 -4.58 -13.32 -8.81
N ILE A 57 -4.77 -12.29 -7.98
CA ILE A 57 -5.41 -11.05 -8.43
C ILE A 57 -4.52 -10.48 -9.53
N TRP A 58 -5.08 -10.23 -10.72
CA TRP A 58 -4.43 -9.43 -11.75
C TRP A 58 -3.99 -8.14 -11.10
N ALA A 59 -2.73 -7.73 -11.25
CA ALA A 59 -2.17 -6.57 -10.58
C ALA A 59 -3.22 -5.45 -10.50
N ALA A 60 -3.86 -5.30 -9.33
CA ALA A 60 -4.68 -4.14 -9.08
C ALA A 60 -3.72 -2.97 -9.25
N THR A 61 -4.13 -1.93 -9.96
CA THR A 61 -3.30 -0.73 -9.99
C THR A 61 -3.02 -0.36 -8.54
N LEU A 62 -1.78 0.04 -8.23
CA LEU A 62 -1.38 0.41 -6.87
C LEU A 62 -2.44 1.31 -6.20
N LEU A 63 -3.00 2.22 -6.99
CA LEU A 63 -4.10 3.10 -6.63
C LEU A 63 -5.38 2.40 -6.17
N GLU A 64 -5.80 1.31 -6.82
CA GLU A 64 -7.01 0.58 -6.42
C GLU A 64 -6.79 -0.19 -5.11
N ARG A 65 -5.58 -0.74 -4.92
CA ARG A 65 -5.18 -1.33 -3.63
C ARG A 65 -5.18 -0.27 -2.53
N ASP A 66 -4.65 0.91 -2.83
CA ASP A 66 -4.61 2.03 -1.90
C ASP A 66 -6.01 2.52 -1.52
N ARG A 67 -6.94 2.63 -2.47
CA ARG A 67 -8.35 2.96 -2.20
C ARG A 67 -8.97 2.01 -1.18
N GLN A 68 -8.70 0.71 -1.31
CA GLN A 68 -9.18 -0.28 -0.35
C GLN A 68 -8.55 -0.10 1.03
N ILE A 69 -7.25 0.16 1.11
CA ILE A 69 -6.57 0.45 2.38
C ILE A 69 -7.15 1.71 3.02
N VAL A 70 -7.28 2.79 2.25
CA VAL A 70 -7.81 4.08 2.72
C VAL A 70 -9.21 3.93 3.29
N ALA A 71 -10.10 3.25 2.57
CA ALA A 71 -11.48 3.05 2.99
C ALA A 71 -11.63 2.29 4.33
N HIS A 72 -10.65 1.46 4.72
CA HIS A 72 -10.75 0.60 5.90
C HIS A 72 -9.77 0.94 7.03
N LYS A 73 -8.69 1.67 6.75
CA LYS A 73 -7.54 1.80 7.68
C LYS A 73 -7.15 3.24 7.97
N LEU A 74 -7.36 4.16 7.03
CA LEU A 74 -7.01 5.57 7.23
C LEU A 74 -8.19 6.35 7.82
N PRO A 75 -7.96 7.57 8.36
CA PRO A 75 -9.02 8.39 8.90
C PRO A 75 -10.09 8.68 7.85
N SER A 76 -11.35 8.81 8.28
CA SER A 76 -12.48 9.07 7.38
C SER A 76 -12.40 10.41 6.64
N ASN A 77 -11.49 11.30 7.04
CA ASN A 77 -11.22 12.57 6.38
C ASN A 77 -10.17 12.48 5.25
N THR A 78 -9.70 11.28 4.92
CA THR A 78 -8.70 11.05 3.88
C THR A 78 -9.30 11.28 2.50
N GLN A 79 -8.57 11.99 1.64
CA GLN A 79 -8.97 12.34 0.29
C GLN A 79 -7.90 11.94 -0.72
N GLU A 80 -8.32 11.36 -1.84
CA GLU A 80 -7.46 11.16 -3.02
C GLU A 80 -7.18 12.53 -3.65
N LEU A 81 -5.91 12.89 -3.80
CA LEU A 81 -5.48 14.16 -4.39
C LEU A 81 -4.44 13.89 -5.48
N SER A 82 -4.47 14.71 -6.54
CA SER A 82 -3.45 14.72 -7.59
C SER A 82 -2.75 16.08 -7.59
N ILE A 83 -1.49 16.12 -7.16
CA ILE A 83 -0.70 17.34 -7.00
C ILE A 83 0.58 17.19 -7.82
N GLY A 84 0.82 18.12 -8.75
CA GLY A 84 2.05 18.09 -9.57
C GLY A 84 2.22 16.82 -10.41
N GLY A 85 1.13 16.15 -10.79
CA GLY A 85 1.16 14.89 -11.53
C GLY A 85 1.37 13.64 -10.66
N VAL A 86 1.49 13.79 -9.34
CA VAL A 86 1.56 12.68 -8.38
C VAL A 86 0.20 12.50 -7.73
N THR A 87 -0.35 11.29 -7.82
CA THR A 87 -1.58 10.91 -7.10
C THR A 87 -1.22 10.33 -5.74
N GLY A 88 -1.91 10.77 -4.70
CA GLY A 88 -1.72 10.31 -3.32
C GLY A 88 -2.93 10.64 -2.45
N TRP A 89 -2.70 10.64 -1.13
CA TRP A 89 -3.73 10.67 -0.11
C TRP A 89 -3.45 11.77 0.89
N GLY A 90 -4.29 12.81 0.88
CA GLY A 90 -4.27 13.88 1.87
C GLY A 90 -5.16 13.52 3.05
N TYR A 91 -4.67 13.67 4.28
CA TYR A 91 -5.43 13.37 5.49
C TYR A 91 -5.05 14.29 6.64
N ARG A 92 -5.94 14.39 7.64
CA ARG A 92 -5.68 15.19 8.85
C ARG A 92 -5.70 14.28 10.07
N ILE A 93 -4.75 14.50 10.96
CA ILE A 93 -4.68 13.84 12.26
C ILE A 93 -4.49 14.88 13.36
N VAL A 94 -4.79 14.49 14.59
CA VAL A 94 -4.44 15.25 15.79
C VAL A 94 -3.50 14.36 16.59
N SER A 95 -2.36 14.88 17.01
CA SER A 95 -1.42 14.12 17.84
C SER A 95 -2.01 13.85 19.23
N GLU A 96 -1.38 12.95 19.99
CA GLU A 96 -1.77 12.66 21.38
C GLU A 96 -1.67 13.90 22.30
N LEU A 97 -0.93 14.93 21.88
CA LEU A 97 -0.80 16.21 22.59
C LEU A 97 -1.78 17.29 22.11
N GLY A 98 -2.70 16.93 21.20
CA GLY A 98 -3.75 17.82 20.71
C GLY A 98 -3.34 18.72 19.53
N ASP A 99 -2.15 18.54 18.95
CA ASP A 99 -1.73 19.40 17.83
C ASP A 99 -2.25 18.85 16.49
N PRO A 100 -2.82 19.70 15.63
CA PRO A 100 -3.32 19.28 14.33
C PRO A 100 -2.20 19.18 13.29
N TYR A 101 -2.27 18.14 12.46
CA TYR A 101 -1.39 17.95 11.31
C TYR A 101 -2.20 17.69 10.04
N MET A 102 -1.73 18.24 8.93
CA MET A 102 -2.15 17.86 7.59
C MET A 102 -1.00 17.16 6.90
N LEU A 103 -1.26 15.97 6.37
CA LEU A 103 -0.27 15.07 5.81
C LEU A 103 -0.68 14.63 4.40
N PHE A 104 0.29 14.31 3.56
CA PHE A 104 0.06 13.77 2.23
C PHE A 104 0.95 12.55 1.98
N ALA A 105 0.33 11.36 1.86
CA ALA A 105 1.01 10.11 1.57
C ALA A 105 0.95 9.79 0.07
N TYR A 106 2.06 9.42 -0.54
CA TYR A 106 2.11 9.04 -1.95
C TYR A 106 3.19 7.99 -2.19
N ASN A 107 3.06 7.24 -3.29
CA ASN A 107 4.11 6.33 -3.74
C ASN A 107 5.00 7.06 -4.76
N ASP A 108 6.32 7.01 -4.56
CA ASP A 108 7.29 7.66 -5.44
C ASP A 108 7.75 6.80 -6.63
N GLY A 109 7.09 5.66 -6.85
CA GLY A 109 7.48 4.62 -7.80
C GLY A 109 8.26 3.47 -7.15
N SER A 110 8.68 3.62 -5.89
CA SER A 110 9.41 2.59 -5.13
C SER A 110 8.81 2.42 -3.73
N LEU A 111 8.78 3.49 -2.94
CA LEU A 111 8.34 3.50 -1.55
C LEU A 111 7.23 4.53 -1.34
N TYR A 112 6.46 4.34 -0.28
CA TYR A 112 5.53 5.33 0.23
C TYR A 112 6.28 6.37 1.05
N GLN A 113 6.06 7.62 0.66
CA GLN A 113 6.55 8.82 1.30
C GLN A 113 5.38 9.53 1.98
N VAL A 114 5.66 10.31 3.03
CA VAL A 114 4.67 11.20 3.64
C VAL A 114 5.24 12.59 3.76
N LEU A 115 4.56 13.56 3.14
CA LEU A 115 4.84 14.99 3.27
C LEU A 115 4.04 15.59 4.42
N VAL A 116 4.68 16.46 5.19
CA VAL A 116 4.01 17.34 6.16
C VAL A 116 3.55 18.59 5.43
N VAL A 117 2.24 18.73 5.28
CA VAL A 117 1.61 19.88 4.61
C VAL A 117 1.35 21.01 5.59
N ALA A 118 0.94 20.65 6.82
CA ALA A 118 0.78 21.61 7.92
C ALA A 118 1.11 20.92 9.26
N PRO A 119 1.77 21.62 10.21
CA PRO A 119 2.33 22.96 10.07
C PRO A 119 3.47 23.03 9.05
N ASP A 120 3.80 24.23 8.57
CA ASP A 120 4.96 24.43 7.69
C ASP A 120 6.24 24.34 8.52
N LEU A 121 7.04 23.30 8.26
CA LEU A 121 8.24 22.96 9.03
C LEU A 121 9.51 23.01 8.18
N VAL A 122 9.38 23.30 6.88
CA VAL A 122 10.48 23.21 5.93
C VAL A 122 11.57 24.23 6.31
N GLY A 123 12.77 23.73 6.58
CA GLY A 123 13.93 24.55 6.96
C GLY A 123 13.88 25.13 8.37
N LEU A 124 12.89 24.79 9.19
CA LEU A 124 12.75 25.31 10.56
C LEU A 124 13.42 24.45 11.64
N CYS A 125 13.73 23.20 11.32
CA CYS A 125 14.33 22.25 12.25
C CYS A 125 15.51 21.53 11.60
N ASN A 126 16.46 21.07 12.41
CA ASN A 126 17.52 20.19 11.93
C ASN A 126 16.90 18.83 11.54
N PRO A 127 17.06 18.36 10.29
CA PRO A 127 16.45 17.13 9.81
C PRO A 127 16.69 15.89 10.66
N HIS A 128 17.86 15.80 11.27
CA HIS A 128 18.24 14.65 12.11
C HIS A 128 17.53 14.65 13.46
N ASP A 129 17.26 15.83 14.03
CA ASP A 129 16.64 15.96 15.34
C ASP A 129 15.16 15.56 15.30
N VAL A 130 14.49 15.82 14.16
CA VAL A 130 13.04 15.66 14.01
C VAL A 130 12.62 14.62 12.97
N HIS A 131 13.57 13.93 12.33
CA HIS A 131 13.29 12.94 11.27
C HIS A 131 12.43 13.52 10.14
N LEU A 132 12.77 14.72 9.68
CA LEU A 132 12.07 15.44 8.62
C LEU A 132 13.09 15.96 7.62
N PHE A 133 13.04 15.50 6.37
CA PHE A 133 13.89 16.01 5.32
C PHE A 133 13.63 17.49 5.04
N ASN A 134 14.61 18.17 4.43
CA ASN A 134 14.51 19.59 4.07
C ASN A 134 13.41 19.91 3.04
N ASP A 135 12.81 18.90 2.42
CA ASP A 135 11.67 19.04 1.52
C ASP A 135 10.32 18.76 2.22
N GLY A 136 10.31 18.59 3.55
CA GLY A 136 9.12 18.34 4.34
C GLY A 136 8.65 16.88 4.34
N ARG A 137 9.42 15.95 3.74
CA ARG A 137 9.13 14.52 3.84
C ARG A 137 9.58 13.95 5.18
N ILE A 138 8.73 13.15 5.80
CA ILE A 138 9.11 12.39 7.00
C ILE A 138 10.15 11.35 6.62
N CYS A 139 11.26 11.30 7.36
CA CYS A 139 12.26 10.25 7.24
C CYS A 139 11.85 9.03 8.06
N PHE A 140 11.48 7.94 7.38
CA PHE A 140 11.09 6.70 8.07
C PHE A 140 12.26 5.75 8.36
N GLY A 141 13.50 6.16 8.15
CA GLY A 141 14.71 5.34 8.36
C GLY A 141 15.66 5.43 7.17
N ASP A 142 16.57 4.46 7.05
CA ASP A 142 17.67 4.49 6.06
C ASP A 142 17.22 4.61 4.60
N THR A 143 16.02 4.08 4.29
CA THR A 143 15.43 4.14 2.94
C THR A 143 14.57 5.37 2.70
N GLY A 144 14.35 6.22 3.71
CA GLY A 144 13.50 7.41 3.65
C GLY A 144 11.99 7.11 3.68
N GLY A 145 11.52 6.09 2.95
CA GLY A 145 10.10 5.69 2.85
C GLY A 145 9.77 4.30 3.43
N LEU A 146 8.50 3.88 3.27
CA LEU A 146 7.99 2.57 3.70
C LEU A 146 7.31 1.79 2.56
N PRO A 147 7.28 0.44 2.58
CA PRO A 147 6.82 -0.36 1.45
C PRO A 147 5.30 -0.37 1.25
N THR A 148 4.49 0.05 2.23
CA THR A 148 3.02 0.11 2.10
C THR A 148 2.44 1.42 2.60
N LEU A 149 1.29 1.82 2.03
CA LEU A 149 0.52 2.99 2.47
C LEU A 149 0.13 2.88 3.95
N GLU A 150 -0.30 1.70 4.38
CA GLU A 150 -0.72 1.45 5.76
C GLU A 150 0.44 1.69 6.75
N GLN A 151 1.65 1.23 6.42
CA GLN A 151 2.83 1.46 7.26
C GLN A 151 3.26 2.92 7.27
N ALA A 152 3.23 3.59 6.10
CA ALA A 152 3.49 5.03 5.97
C ALA A 152 2.54 5.87 6.82
N TYR A 153 1.23 5.56 6.77
CA TYR A 153 0.23 6.19 7.62
C TYR A 153 0.48 5.92 9.11
N ALA A 154 0.67 4.66 9.51
CA ALA A 154 0.85 4.33 10.93
C ALA A 154 2.09 5.03 11.52
N LYS A 155 3.20 5.06 10.78
CA LYS A 155 4.43 5.69 11.25
C LYS A 155 4.36 7.22 11.23
N SER A 156 3.58 7.83 10.32
CA SER A 156 3.37 9.28 10.31
C SER A 156 2.57 9.75 11.53
N VAL A 157 1.62 8.96 12.02
CA VAL A 157 0.89 9.24 13.28
C VAL A 157 1.85 9.26 14.47
N VAL A 158 2.72 8.25 14.58
CA VAL A 158 3.76 8.21 15.63
C VAL A 158 4.71 9.40 15.50
N TRP A 159 5.12 9.73 14.28
CA TRP A 159 5.97 10.89 14.02
C TRP A 159 5.31 12.20 14.46
N ALA A 160 4.02 12.42 14.17
CA ALA A 160 3.32 13.64 14.55
C ALA A 160 3.27 13.83 16.08
N THR A 161 3.02 12.74 16.83
CA THR A 161 3.12 12.78 18.29
C THR A 161 4.56 13.03 18.76
N GLY A 162 5.56 12.43 18.11
CA GLY A 162 6.96 12.67 18.43
C GLY A 162 7.40 14.11 18.17
N PHE A 163 6.96 14.71 17.06
CA PHE A 163 7.23 16.10 16.72
C PHE A 163 6.54 17.04 17.69
N SER A 164 5.30 16.76 18.08
CA SER A 164 4.61 17.50 19.14
C SER A 164 5.37 17.52 20.47
N VAL A 165 6.00 16.39 20.85
CA VAL A 165 6.88 16.36 22.03
C VAL A 165 8.10 17.23 21.79
N PHE A 166 8.79 17.05 20.66
CA PHE A 166 9.98 17.84 20.30
C PHE A 166 9.69 19.35 20.33
N ALA A 167 8.58 19.80 19.77
CA ALA A 167 8.21 21.23 19.75
C ALA A 167 8.05 21.83 21.15
N ARG A 168 7.79 21.01 22.17
CA ARG A 168 7.65 21.43 23.57
C ARG A 168 8.95 21.27 24.38
N THR A 169 9.79 20.29 24.04
CA THR A 169 10.94 19.88 24.89
C THR A 169 12.29 20.04 24.23
N GLY A 170 12.34 20.22 22.91
CA GLY A 170 13.56 20.13 22.10
C GLY A 170 14.08 18.70 21.89
N GLN A 171 13.35 17.67 22.31
CA GLN A 171 13.78 16.26 22.20
C GLN A 171 12.69 15.39 21.56
N PHE A 172 13.03 14.74 20.45
CA PHE A 172 12.14 13.81 19.78
C PHE A 172 12.26 12.42 20.44
N PRO A 173 11.19 11.86 21.01
CA PRO A 173 11.27 10.75 21.97
C PRO A 173 11.37 9.36 21.33
N PHE A 174 11.14 9.23 20.03
CA PHE A 174 11.00 7.94 19.36
C PHE A 174 12.19 7.60 18.43
N SER A 175 13.38 8.05 18.80
CA SER A 175 14.63 7.82 18.05
C SER A 175 15.80 7.55 18.99
N THR A 176 16.50 6.43 18.77
CA THR A 176 17.76 6.14 19.47
C THR A 176 18.90 7.04 19.00
N ASN A 177 18.79 7.65 17.83
CA ASN A 177 19.81 8.59 17.31
C ASN A 177 19.82 9.92 18.08
N ASN A 178 18.84 10.12 18.98
CA ASN A 178 18.64 11.34 19.75
C ASN A 178 18.88 11.13 21.25
N LEU A 179 19.41 9.96 21.63
CA LEU A 179 19.81 9.62 23.01
C LEU A 179 21.22 10.10 23.34
#